data_AF-A0A967LZ43-F1
#
_entry.id   AF-A0A967LZ43-F1
#
_cell.length_a   1.000
_cell.length_b   1.000
_cell.length_c   1.000
_cell.angle_alpha   90.00
_cell.angle_beta   90.00
_cell.angle_gamma   90.00
#
_symmetry.space_group_name_H-M   'P 1'
#
loop_
_entity.id
_entity.type
_entity.pdbx_description
1 polymer ?
#
loop_
_entity_poly.entity_id
_entity_poly.type
_entity_poly.pdbx_seq_one_letter_code
_entity_poly.pdbx_strand_id
1 'polypeptide(L)'
;MKLKPFFQCLLVASLCVFWALVPCCEEEPDGCEPESTRCTVEDGEELAQVCNADESWQTSLNCSSLDWVCCEVDGGALCLPEEDCQ
;
A
#
# COMPACT_ATOMS: atom_id res chain seq x y z
N MET A 1 -3.26 20.54 11.04
CA MET A 1 -4.04 21.16 9.94
C MET A 1 -3.16 21.15 8.69
N LYS A 2 -3.31 20.16 7.80
CA LYS A 2 -2.54 20.02 6.56
C LYS A 2 -3.55 20.13 5.40
N LEU A 3 -3.27 21.06 4.49
CA LEU A 3 -4.20 21.58 3.49
C LEU A 3 -4.55 20.55 2.41
N LYS A 4 -5.84 20.53 2.06
CA LYS A 4 -6.46 19.80 0.94
C LYS A 4 -5.94 20.25 -0.43
N PRO A 5 -5.72 19.36 -1.41
CA PRO A 5 -5.78 19.70 -2.83
C PRO A 5 -7.19 19.36 -3.37
N PHE A 6 -8.17 20.23 -3.13
CA PHE A 6 -9.57 20.02 -3.57
C PHE A 6 -9.95 20.82 -4.83
N PHE A 7 -9.01 21.43 -5.55
CA PHE A 7 -9.34 22.54 -6.45
C PHE A 7 -8.61 22.50 -7.80
N GLN A 8 -8.62 21.37 -8.51
CA GLN A 8 -8.12 21.39 -9.89
C GLN A 8 -8.75 20.41 -10.90
N CYS A 9 -9.96 19.91 -10.64
CA CYS A 9 -10.70 19.09 -11.62
C CYS A 9 -11.90 19.79 -12.29
N LEU A 10 -12.24 21.03 -11.91
CA LEU A 10 -13.57 21.59 -12.22
C LEU A 10 -13.68 22.44 -13.51
N LEU A 11 -12.64 22.58 -14.33
CA LEU A 11 -12.66 23.49 -15.50
C LEU A 11 -12.30 22.85 -16.84
N VAL A 12 -12.47 21.53 -16.99
CA VAL A 12 -12.36 20.84 -18.29
C VAL A 12 -13.66 20.10 -18.62
N ALA A 13 -14.80 20.74 -18.39
CA ALA A 13 -16.12 20.12 -18.59
C ALA A 13 -16.71 20.30 -20.01
N SER A 14 -16.01 20.96 -20.95
CA SER A 14 -16.64 21.37 -22.22
C SER A 14 -16.11 20.71 -23.49
N LEU A 15 -15.20 19.72 -23.40
CA LEU A 15 -14.56 19.12 -24.60
C LEU A 15 -14.24 17.62 -24.48
N CYS A 16 -14.92 16.88 -23.61
CA CYS A 16 -14.73 15.41 -23.49
C CYS A 16 -15.83 14.64 -24.24
N VAL A 17 -15.94 14.82 -25.58
CA VAL A 17 -16.78 13.94 -26.44
C VAL A 17 -15.92 13.01 -27.31
N PHE A 18 -14.60 13.15 -27.30
CA PHE A 18 -13.70 12.26 -28.04
C PHE A 18 -12.54 11.93 -27.11
N TRP A 19 -12.16 10.64 -27.06
CA TRP A 19 -11.12 10.00 -26.22
C TRP A 19 -11.67 9.11 -25.10
N ALA A 20 -12.26 8.00 -25.52
CA ALA A 20 -12.61 6.83 -24.70
C ALA A 20 -11.36 6.01 -24.25
N LEU A 21 -10.27 6.66 -23.82
CA LEU A 21 -9.02 5.98 -23.44
C LEU A 21 -8.26 6.68 -22.30
N VAL A 22 -8.96 7.40 -21.41
CA VAL A 22 -8.37 7.77 -20.12
C VAL A 22 -8.89 6.76 -19.12
N PRO A 23 -8.04 5.85 -18.57
CA PRO A 23 -8.41 5.13 -17.36
C PRO A 23 -8.56 6.20 -16.29
N CYS A 24 -9.80 6.63 -16.04
CA CYS A 24 -10.11 7.45 -14.88
C CYS A 24 -9.57 6.68 -13.69
N CYS A 25 -8.57 7.26 -13.01
CA CYS A 25 -7.90 6.72 -11.85
C CYS A 25 -8.79 5.71 -11.11
N GLU A 26 -8.47 4.42 -11.22
CA GLU A 26 -8.90 3.47 -10.19
C GLU A 26 -8.19 3.96 -8.93
N GLU A 27 -8.90 4.69 -8.07
CA GLU A 27 -8.47 4.85 -6.68
C GLU A 27 -8.25 3.42 -6.19
N GLU A 28 -6.99 3.05 -5.97
CA GLU A 28 -6.68 1.88 -5.15
C GLU A 28 -7.50 2.05 -3.87
N PRO A 29 -8.25 1.03 -3.42
CA PRO A 29 -9.08 1.17 -2.24
C PRO A 29 -8.21 1.71 -1.10
N ASP A 30 -8.61 2.86 -0.55
CA ASP A 30 -7.97 3.50 0.60
C ASP A 30 -8.26 2.63 1.83
N GLY A 31 -7.54 1.51 1.95
CA GLY A 31 -7.79 0.53 2.99
C GLY A 31 -7.17 -0.84 2.73
N CYS A 32 -7.30 -1.71 3.71
CA CYS A 32 -6.87 -3.10 3.66
C CYS A 32 -7.91 -4.01 4.30
N GLU A 33 -7.92 -5.28 3.92
CA GLU A 33 -8.79 -6.26 4.56
C GLU A 33 -8.33 -6.45 6.02
N PRO A 34 -9.21 -6.29 7.03
CA PRO A 34 -8.82 -6.47 8.43
C PRO A 34 -8.13 -7.82 8.65
N GLU A 35 -7.10 -7.82 9.50
CA GLU A 35 -6.29 -9.02 9.80
C GLU A 35 -5.47 -9.56 8.62
N SER A 36 -5.56 -8.95 7.42
CA SER A 36 -4.61 -9.22 6.35
C SER A 36 -3.21 -8.70 6.71
N THR A 37 -2.21 -9.26 6.07
CA THR A 37 -0.82 -8.86 6.26
C THR A 37 -0.15 -8.68 4.91
N ARG A 38 0.88 -7.85 4.86
CA ARG A 38 1.67 -7.63 3.65
C ARG A 38 3.13 -7.37 3.96
N CYS A 39 3.96 -7.56 2.95
CA CYS A 39 5.29 -7.00 2.90
C CYS A 39 5.28 -5.64 2.21
N THR A 40 6.01 -4.68 2.74
CA THR A 40 6.24 -3.38 2.11
C THR A 40 7.67 -2.91 2.34
N VAL A 41 8.12 -1.95 1.53
CA VAL A 41 9.38 -1.26 1.74
C VAL A 41 9.09 0.22 1.97
N GLU A 42 9.39 0.73 3.16
CA GLU A 42 9.22 2.13 3.53
C GLU A 42 10.57 2.70 3.99
N ASP A 43 10.96 3.86 3.46
CA ASP A 43 12.25 4.49 3.74
C ASP A 43 13.49 3.59 3.49
N GLY A 44 13.35 2.58 2.62
CA GLY A 44 14.39 1.59 2.32
C GLY A 44 14.48 0.44 3.31
N GLU A 45 13.55 0.34 4.25
CA GLU A 45 13.43 -0.76 5.21
C GLU A 45 12.30 -1.70 4.81
N GLU A 46 12.55 -3.00 4.85
CA GLU A 46 11.53 -4.04 4.63
C GLU A 46 10.71 -4.24 5.91
N LEU A 47 9.40 -4.10 5.77
CA LEU A 47 8.44 -4.15 6.88
C LEU A 47 7.39 -5.23 6.62
N ALA A 48 7.17 -6.06 7.63
CA ALA A 48 5.94 -6.83 7.73
C ALA A 48 4.87 -5.94 8.38
N GLN A 49 3.73 -5.81 7.72
CA GLN A 49 2.61 -5.01 8.20
C GLN A 49 1.36 -5.87 8.37
N VAL A 50 0.54 -5.49 9.34
CA VAL A 50 -0.81 -6.04 9.56
C VAL A 50 -1.83 -4.94 9.35
N CYS A 51 -2.95 -5.31 8.75
CA CYS A 51 -4.09 -4.44 8.59
C CYS A 51 -4.92 -4.44 9.87
N ASN A 52 -5.10 -3.27 10.47
CA ASN A 52 -5.96 -3.09 11.62
C ASN A 52 -7.44 -3.11 11.22
N ALA A 53 -8.33 -3.19 12.22
CA ALA A 53 -9.77 -3.14 12.02
C ALA A 53 -10.29 -1.79 11.47
N ASP A 54 -9.51 -0.72 11.61
CA ASP A 54 -9.77 0.59 11.01
C ASP A 54 -9.21 0.71 9.58
N GLU A 55 -8.87 -0.42 8.95
CA GLU A 55 -8.38 -0.50 7.56
C GLU A 55 -7.04 0.23 7.36
N SER A 56 -6.29 0.45 8.45
CA SER A 56 -4.96 1.07 8.42
C SER A 56 -3.85 0.01 8.55
N TRP A 57 -2.78 0.20 7.77
CA TRP A 57 -1.58 -0.62 7.88
C TRP A 57 -0.74 -0.19 9.09
N GLN A 58 -0.38 -1.17 9.91
CA GLN A 58 0.56 -0.99 11.01
C GLN A 58 1.73 -1.94 10.84
N THR A 59 2.94 -1.42 11.05
CA THR A 59 4.16 -2.23 11.12
C THR A 59 4.09 -3.19 12.31
N SER A 60 4.06 -4.48 12.00
CA SER A 60 4.18 -5.54 13.00
C SER A 60 5.64 -5.85 13.29
N LEU A 61 6.50 -5.83 12.26
CA LEU A 61 7.94 -6.11 12.38
C LEU A 61 8.75 -5.36 11.31
N ASN A 62 9.91 -4.82 11.68
CA ASN A 62 10.90 -4.27 10.75
C ASN A 62 11.97 -5.34 10.50
N CYS A 63 11.97 -5.93 9.30
CA CYS A 63 12.85 -7.03 8.93
C CYS A 63 14.29 -6.55 8.72
N SER A 64 14.48 -5.34 8.18
CA SER A 64 15.81 -4.76 7.97
C SER A 64 16.58 -4.52 9.26
N SER A 65 15.89 -4.23 10.38
CA SER A 65 16.51 -4.14 11.71
C SER A 65 17.09 -5.48 12.21
N LEU A 66 16.67 -6.59 11.60
CA LEU A 66 17.10 -7.95 11.92
C LEU A 66 18.08 -8.53 10.88
N ASP A 67 18.46 -7.76 9.85
CA ASP A 67 19.18 -8.25 8.66
C ASP A 67 18.41 -9.37 7.92
N TRP A 68 17.07 -9.33 8.00
CA TRP A 68 16.14 -10.28 7.40
C TRP A 68 15.32 -9.61 6.32
N VAL A 69 14.69 -10.41 5.46
CA VAL A 69 13.79 -9.94 4.39
C VAL A 69 12.34 -10.19 4.76
N CYS A 70 11.43 -9.43 4.17
CA CYS A 70 9.99 -9.69 4.33
C CYS A 70 9.52 -10.73 3.31
N CYS A 71 8.88 -11.79 3.79
CA CYS A 71 8.41 -12.91 3.00
C CYS A 71 6.89 -13.04 3.10
N GLU A 72 6.23 -13.13 1.95
CA GLU A 72 4.83 -13.56 1.88
C GLU A 72 4.76 -15.09 1.94
N VAL A 73 4.09 -15.61 2.97
CA VAL A 73 3.87 -17.03 3.21
C VAL A 73 2.36 -17.33 3.19
N ASP A 74 1.99 -18.61 3.10
CA ASP A 74 0.61 -19.03 3.26
C ASP A 74 0.06 -18.57 4.63
N GLY A 75 -0.82 -17.58 4.60
CA GLY A 75 -1.43 -17.00 5.79
C GLY A 75 -0.77 -15.73 6.32
N GLY A 76 0.26 -15.17 5.65
CA GLY A 76 0.60 -13.78 5.86
C GLY A 76 2.01 -13.33 5.48
N ALA A 77 2.48 -12.25 6.11
CA ALA A 77 3.81 -11.66 5.89
C ALA A 77 4.67 -11.80 7.16
N LEU A 78 5.87 -12.34 7.01
CA LEU A 78 6.81 -12.62 8.10
C LEU A 78 8.22 -12.17 7.73
N CYS A 79 9.02 -11.78 8.73
CA CYS A 79 10.45 -11.57 8.52
C CYS A 79 11.19 -12.90 8.65
N LEU A 80 11.94 -13.28 7.62
CA LEU A 80 12.77 -14.49 7.60
C LEU A 80 14.16 -14.16 7.06
N PRO A 81 15.19 -14.95 7.40
CA PRO A 81 16.46 -14.90 6.68
C PRO A 81 16.21 -15.07 5.18
N GLU A 82 16.99 -14.38 4.34
CA GLU A 82 16.84 -14.41 2.87
C GLU A 82 16.90 -15.84 2.31
N GLU A 83 17.71 -16.72 2.91
CA GLU A 83 17.84 -18.12 2.51
C GLU A 83 16.58 -18.96 2.76
N ASP A 84 15.75 -18.57 3.73
CA ASP A 84 14.51 -19.23 4.12
C ASP A 84 13.27 -18.66 3.39
N CYS A 85 13.44 -17.55 2.65
CA CYS A 85 12.41 -16.89 1.86
C CYS A 85 12.34 -17.53 0.45
N GLN A 86 11.62 -18.66 0.30
CA GLN A 86 11.55 -19.42 -0.97
C GLN A 86 10.13 -19.86 -1.35
#